data_AF-A0A2W6C9V5-F1
#
_entry.id   AF-A0A2W6C9V5-F1
#
_cell.length_a   1.000
_cell.length_b   1.000
_cell.length_c   1.000
_cell.angle_alpha   90.00
_cell.angle_beta   90.00
_cell.angle_gamma   90.00
#
_symmetry.space_group_name_H-M   'P 1'
#
loop_
_entity.id
_entity.type
_entity.pdbx_description
1 polymer ?
#
loop_
_entity_poly.entity_id
_entity_poly.type
_entity_poly.pdbx_seq_one_letter_code
_entity_poly.pdbx_strand_id
1 'polypeptide(L)'
;MHTPHVFGANGEIVGILFVELRAHQPEGTNNKILWVAKDGLGALHITARLEGSDTTATRTVNLGPSIVDLPAAGCWQMTLTWPGHSDTIAFRYR
;
A
#
# COMPACT_ATOMS: atom_id res chain seq x y z
N MET A 1 -5.40 11.36 18.70
CA MET A 1 -5.87 10.43 17.65
C MET A 1 -4.63 9.88 16.98
N HIS A 2 -4.46 8.56 16.94
CA HIS A 2 -3.32 7.93 16.29
C HIS A 2 -3.70 7.64 14.84
N THR A 3 -3.00 8.24 13.87
CA THR A 3 -3.18 7.90 12.46
C THR A 3 -2.44 6.58 12.20
N PRO A 4 -3.14 5.49 11.82
CA PRO A 4 -2.48 4.23 11.55
C PRO A 4 -1.48 4.41 10.40
N HIS A 5 -0.23 4.03 10.63
CA HIS A 5 0.83 4.09 9.63
C HIS A 5 1.69 2.84 9.75
N VAL A 6 2.31 2.46 8.64
CA VAL A 6 3.22 1.33 8.56
C VAL A 6 4.50 1.80 7.87
N PHE A 7 5.65 1.53 8.47
CA PHE A 7 6.94 1.75 7.83
C PHE A 7 7.26 0.59 6.90
N GLY A 8 7.88 0.90 5.77
CA GLY A 8 8.58 -0.11 4.98
C GLY A 8 9.69 -0.75 5.81
N ALA A 9 10.05 -1.98 5.47
CA ALA A 9 11.03 -2.80 6.18
C ALA A 9 12.40 -2.10 6.30
N ASN A 10 12.77 -1.30 5.30
CA ASN A 10 14.03 -0.54 5.29
C ASN A 10 13.86 0.91 5.77
N GLY A 11 12.63 1.35 6.07
CA GLY A 11 12.34 2.72 6.50
C GLY A 11 12.48 3.76 5.38
N GLU A 12 12.48 3.34 4.11
CA GLU A 12 12.62 4.24 2.95
C GLU A 12 11.28 4.85 2.53
N ILE A 13 10.17 4.29 3.02
CA ILE A 13 8.82 4.79 2.79
C ILE A 13 7.92 4.49 3.99
N VAL A 14 6.95 5.36 4.24
CA VAL A 14 5.83 5.11 5.17
C VAL A 14 4.51 5.19 4.41
N GLY A 15 3.62 4.24 4.66
CA GLY A 15 2.23 4.29 4.21
C GLY A 15 1.31 4.66 5.36
N ILE A 16 0.58 5.75 5.20
CA ILE A 16 -0.35 6.30 6.19
C ILE A 16 -1.78 6.01 5.74
N LEU A 17 -2.56 5.36 6.60
CA LEU A 17 -3.93 4.95 6.29
C LEU A 17 -4.93 6.04 6.68
N PHE A 18 -5.75 6.47 5.73
CA PHE A 18 -6.89 7.35 6.02
C PHE A 18 -8.09 6.57 6.56
N VAL A 19 -8.17 5.29 6.19
CA VAL A 19 -9.27 4.39 6.49
C VAL A 19 -8.72 2.99 6.75
N GLU A 20 -9.50 2.15 7.41
CA GLU A 20 -9.26 0.72 7.43
C GLU A 20 -9.42 0.15 6.01
N LEU A 21 -8.44 -0.63 5.55
CA LEU A 21 -8.44 -1.18 4.20
C LEU A 21 -9.35 -2.40 4.10
N ARG A 22 -10.12 -2.50 3.01
CA ARG A 22 -11.16 -3.53 2.81
C ARG A 22 -11.13 -4.09 1.39
N ALA A 23 -11.31 -5.39 1.24
CA ALA A 23 -11.44 -6.01 -0.09
C ALA A 23 -12.81 -5.71 -0.72
N HIS A 24 -13.85 -5.66 0.12
CA HIS A 24 -15.20 -5.27 -0.25
C HIS A 24 -15.58 -4.02 0.55
N GLN A 25 -15.62 -2.89 -0.14
CA GLN A 25 -15.88 -1.59 0.46
C GLN A 25 -17.30 -1.11 0.14
N PRO A 26 -17.99 -0.43 1.07
CA PRO A 26 -19.28 0.19 0.79
C PRO A 26 -19.22 1.14 -0.41
N GLU A 27 -20.33 1.31 -1.11
CA GLU A 27 -20.42 2.25 -2.23
C GLU A 27 -20.01 3.66 -1.79
N GLY A 28 -19.22 4.34 -2.63
CA GLY A 28 -18.69 5.68 -2.34
C GLY A 28 -17.50 5.72 -1.38
N THR A 29 -16.94 4.57 -0.96
CA THR A 29 -15.72 4.51 -0.15
C THR A 29 -14.54 3.94 -0.94
N ASN A 30 -13.33 4.35 -0.58
CA ASN A 30 -12.10 3.93 -1.25
C ASN A 30 -10.99 3.62 -0.23
N ASN A 31 -10.23 2.57 -0.50
CA ASN A 31 -8.99 2.26 0.21
C ASN A 31 -7.93 3.33 -0.06
N LYS A 32 -7.73 4.25 0.89
CA LYS A 32 -6.84 5.40 0.70
C LYS A 32 -5.60 5.34 1.59
N ILE A 33 -4.44 5.42 0.93
CA ILE A 33 -3.10 5.41 1.55
C ILE A 33 -2.33 6.66 1.10
N LEU A 34 -1.73 7.38 2.04
CA LEU A 34 -0.71 8.39 1.74
C LEU A 34 0.67 7.75 1.81
N TRP A 35 1.36 7.74 0.68
CA TRP A 35 2.73 7.27 0.53
C TRP A 35 3.70 8.42 0.72
N VAL A 36 4.53 8.36 1.76
CA VAL A 36 5.60 9.35 2.00
C VAL A 36 6.93 8.63 1.90
N ALA A 37 7.62 8.82 0.78
CA ALA A 37 8.99 8.33 0.61
C ALA A 37 9.96 9.27 1.34
N LYS A 38 11.04 8.69 1.86
CA LYS A 38 12.15 9.45 2.46
C LYS A 38 12.87 10.31 1.42
N ASP A 39 13.02 9.78 0.20
CA ASP A 39 13.59 10.46 -0.96
C ASP A 39 12.92 9.96 -2.26
N GLY A 40 12.99 10.77 -3.31
CA GLY A 40 12.38 10.53 -4.60
C GLY A 40 10.92 10.99 -4.68
N LEU A 41 10.45 11.12 -5.93
CA LEU A 41 9.08 11.50 -6.29
C LEU A 41 8.64 10.69 -7.51
N GLY A 42 7.34 10.75 -7.83
CA GLY A 42 6.78 10.20 -9.06
C GLY A 42 6.02 8.89 -8.87
N ALA A 43 6.05 8.06 -9.90
CA ALA A 43 5.28 6.81 -9.93
C ALA A 43 5.82 5.79 -8.92
N LEU A 44 4.91 5.23 -8.14
CA LEU A 44 5.11 4.11 -7.24
C LEU A 44 4.48 2.86 -7.86
N HIS A 45 5.31 1.90 -8.23
CA HIS A 45 4.87 0.58 -8.65
C HIS A 45 4.79 -0.34 -7.44
N ILE A 46 3.66 -1.05 -7.34
CA ILE A 46 3.32 -1.92 -6.23
C ILE A 46 3.07 -3.31 -6.78
N THR A 47 3.81 -4.29 -6.31
CA THR A 47 3.51 -5.72 -6.51
C THR A 47 3.12 -6.32 -5.17
N ALA A 48 1.86 -6.70 -5.03
CA ALA A 48 1.27 -7.23 -3.81
C ALA A 48 1.06 -8.74 -3.93
N ARG A 49 1.41 -9.48 -2.88
CA ARG A 49 1.13 -10.91 -2.72
C ARG A 49 0.36 -11.15 -1.44
N LEU A 50 -0.71 -11.94 -1.52
CA LEU A 50 -1.51 -12.35 -0.37
C LEU A 50 -0.78 -13.47 0.40
N GLU A 51 -0.60 -13.28 1.70
CA GLU A 51 0.06 -14.27 2.56
C GLU A 51 -0.67 -15.62 2.53
N GLY A 52 0.09 -16.71 2.38
CA GLY A 52 -0.47 -18.07 2.31
C GLY A 52 -1.25 -18.39 1.02
N SER A 53 -1.14 -17.55 -0.02
CA SER A 53 -1.81 -17.72 -1.31
C SER A 53 -0.88 -17.42 -2.50
N ASP A 54 -1.27 -17.90 -3.68
CA ASP A 54 -0.69 -17.52 -4.96
C ASP A 54 -1.36 -16.26 -5.57
N THR A 55 -2.34 -15.68 -4.88
CA THR A 55 -2.99 -14.45 -5.33
C THR A 55 -2.02 -13.27 -5.29
N THR A 56 -1.83 -12.63 -6.44
CA THR A 56 -1.05 -11.41 -6.61
C THR A 56 -1.86 -10.29 -7.23
N ALA A 57 -1.47 -9.04 -6.99
CA ALA A 57 -2.03 -7.88 -7.67
C ALA A 57 -0.92 -6.85 -7.94
N THR A 58 -1.02 -6.14 -9.05
CA THR A 58 -0.14 -5.01 -9.37
C THR A 58 -0.92 -3.71 -9.42
N ARG A 59 -0.30 -2.63 -8.94
CA ARG A 59 -0.84 -1.26 -9.02
C ARG A 59 0.28 -0.31 -9.38
N THR A 60 -0.06 0.73 -10.12
CA THR A 60 0.81 1.87 -10.35
C THR A 60 0.05 3.10 -9.89
N VAL A 61 0.63 3.81 -8.93
CA VAL A 61 0.09 5.05 -8.37
C VAL A 61 1.21 6.09 -8.33
N ASN A 62 0.94 7.29 -7.82
CA ASN A 62 2.01 8.24 -7.52
C ASN A 62 2.29 8.24 -6.01
N LEU A 63 3.54 8.54 -5.64
CA LEU A 63 3.85 8.96 -4.28
C LEU A 63 2.92 10.13 -3.87
N GLY A 64 2.48 10.13 -2.62
CA GLY A 64 1.35 10.94 -2.16
C GLY A 64 0.07 10.13 -1.91
N PRO A 65 -1.10 10.80 -1.79
CA PRO A 65 -2.37 10.16 -1.49
C PRO A 65 -2.90 9.39 -2.71
N SER A 66 -3.17 8.10 -2.55
CA SER A 66 -3.57 7.20 -3.62
C SER A 66 -4.64 6.20 -3.19
N ILE A 67 -5.46 5.76 -4.13
CA ILE A 67 -6.43 4.67 -3.95
C ILE A 67 -5.74 3.36 -4.31
N VAL A 68 -5.78 2.38 -3.41
CA VAL A 68 -5.13 1.07 -3.59
C VAL A 68 -6.10 -0.04 -3.22
N ASP A 69 -6.84 -0.54 -4.22
CA ASP A 69 -7.77 -1.64 -4.05
C ASP A 69 -7.11 -2.98 -4.39
N LEU A 70 -7.30 -3.97 -3.52
CA LEU A 70 -6.81 -5.35 -3.69
C LEU A 70 -7.99 -6.33 -3.70
N PRO A 71 -7.86 -7.46 -4.41
CA PRO A 71 -9.00 -8.30 -4.75
C PRO A 71 -9.52 -9.17 -3.59
N ALA A 72 -8.79 -9.30 -2.49
CA ALA A 72 -9.14 -10.21 -1.41
C ALA A 72 -8.71 -9.68 -0.04
N ALA A 73 -9.45 -10.10 0.99
CA ALA A 73 -9.10 -9.81 2.38
C ALA A 73 -7.88 -10.65 2.81
N GLY A 74 -7.12 -10.13 3.77
CA GLY A 74 -5.94 -10.79 4.34
C GLY A 74 -4.74 -9.86 4.47
N CYS A 75 -3.61 -10.43 4.85
CA CYS A 75 -2.34 -9.71 4.94
C CYS A 75 -1.65 -9.74 3.58
N TRP A 76 -1.36 -8.56 3.04
CA TRP A 76 -0.69 -8.39 1.76
C TRP A 76 0.72 -7.87 1.99
N GLN A 77 1.72 -8.62 1.54
CA GLN A 77 3.08 -8.13 1.41
C GLN A 77 3.21 -7.42 0.07
N MET A 78 3.68 -6.18 0.10
CA MET A 78 3.84 -5.33 -1.07
C MET A 78 5.31 -5.01 -1.27
N THR A 79 5.84 -5.35 -2.44
CA THR A 79 7.11 -4.82 -2.94
C THR A 79 6.82 -3.51 -3.66
N LEU A 80 7.53 -2.46 -3.24
CA LEU A 80 7.38 -1.09 -3.70
C LEU A 80 8.62 -0.68 -4.47
N THR A 81 8.46 -0.07 -5.64
CA THR A 81 9.57 0.50 -6.40
C THR A 81 9.18 1.86 -6.96
N TRP A 82 10.07 2.83 -6.84
CA TRP A 82 9.97 4.17 -7.42
C TRP A 82 11.35 4.59 -7.91
N PRO A 83 11.51 5.71 -8.64
CA PRO A 83 12.77 6.04 -9.34
C PRO A 83 14.00 6.00 -8.41
N GLY A 84 14.85 4.98 -8.56
CA GLY A 84 16.08 4.80 -7.78
C GLY A 84 15.92 4.10 -6.42
N HIS A 85 14.72 3.70 -6.02
CA HIS A 85 14.45 3.18 -4.68
C HIS A 85 13.48 1.98 -4.67
N SER A 86 13.52 1.22 -3.57
CA SER A 86 12.58 0.14 -3.31
C SER A 86 12.43 -0.13 -1.82
N ASP A 87 11.28 -0.62 -1.40
CA ASP A 87 11.05 -1.11 -0.04
C ASP A 87 9.97 -2.22 -0.06
N THR A 88 9.78 -2.90 1.07
CA THR A 88 8.67 -3.85 1.27
C THR A 88 7.83 -3.40 2.45
N ILE A 89 6.51 -3.45 2.31
CA ILE A 89 5.56 -3.07 3.35
C ILE A 89 4.43 -4.09 3.41
N ALA A 90 3.79 -4.25 4.58
CA ALA A 90 2.66 -5.14 4.74
C ALA A 90 1.42 -4.40 5.23
N PHE A 91 0.28 -4.65 4.59
CA PHE A 91 -1.02 -4.12 5.00
C PHE A 91 -2.03 -5.24 5.19
N ARG A 92 -2.94 -5.05 6.14
CA ARG A 92 -4.09 -5.94 6.31
C ARG A 92 -5.31 -5.32 5.65
N TYR A 93 -5.89 -6.05 4.70
CA TYR A 93 -7.21 -5.79 4.12
C TYR A 93 -8.24 -6.66 4.85
N ARG A 94 -9.40 -6.09 5.18
CA ARG A 94 -10.51 -6.80 5.81
C ARG A 94 -11.67 -7.10 4.88
#